data_AF-G5SX51-F1
#
_entry.id   AF-G5SX51-F1
#
_cell.length_a   1.000
_cell.length_b   1.000
_cell.length_c   1.000
_cell.angle_alpha   90.00
_cell.angle_beta   90.00
_cell.angle_gamma   90.00
#
_symmetry.space_group_name_H-M   'P 1'
#
loop_
_entity.id
_entity.type
_entity.pdbx_description
1 polymer ?
#
loop_
_entity_poly.entity_id
_entity_poly.type
_entity_poly.pdbx_seq_one_letter_code
_entity_poly.pdbx_strand_id
1 'polypeptide(L)' 'AKIVFLKNGYKEWEGSKDNIFQTDNEAVTDFVYSSELFKKVRKAYLQEHNK' A
#
# COMPACT_ATOMS: atom_id res chain seq x y z
N ALA A 1 -4.49 -15.97 11.38
CA ALA A 1 -4.97 -16.18 10.00
C ALA A 1 -3.81 -15.96 9.04
N LYS A 2 -3.71 -16.80 8.01
CA LYS A 2 -2.67 -16.71 6.99
C LYS A 2 -3.15 -15.82 5.84
N ILE A 3 -2.34 -14.87 5.43
CA ILE A 3 -2.61 -13.90 4.36
C ILE A 3 -1.63 -14.19 3.23
N VAL A 4 -2.15 -14.24 2.00
CA VAL A 4 -1.35 -14.40 0.78
C VAL A 4 -1.68 -13.27 -0.16
N PHE A 5 -0.68 -12.49 -0.56
CA PHE A 5 -0.80 -11.41 -1.52
C PHE A 5 -0.26 -11.89 -2.87
N LEU A 6 -1.12 -11.81 -3.89
CA LEU A 6 -0.77 -12.20 -5.26
C LEU A 6 -0.68 -10.96 -6.13
N LYS A 7 0.42 -10.82 -6.87
CA LYS A 7 0.62 -9.76 -7.87
C LYS A 7 0.90 -10.40 -9.22
N ASN A 8 0.14 -10.02 -10.23
CA ASN A 8 0.28 -10.53 -11.61
C ASN A 8 0.22 -12.07 -11.72
N GLY A 9 -0.54 -12.72 -10.84
CA GLY A 9 -0.67 -14.19 -10.80
C GLY A 9 0.44 -14.91 -10.04
N TYR A 10 1.41 -14.19 -9.47
CA TYR A 10 2.49 -14.76 -8.67
C TYR A 10 2.32 -14.42 -7.19
N LYS A 11 2.81 -15.33 -6.33
CA LYS A 11 2.82 -15.13 -4.89
C LYS A 11 3.91 -14.14 -4.51
N GLU A 12 3.47 -12.92 -4.22
CA GLU A 12 4.37 -11.80 -3.96
C GLU A 12 4.65 -11.61 -2.48
N TRP A 13 3.71 -12.03 -1.63
CA TRP A 13 3.93 -12.03 -0.19
C TRP A 13 3.03 -13.06 0.52
N GLU A 14 3.54 -13.59 1.62
CA GLU A 14 2.82 -14.54 2.47
C GLU A 14 3.17 -14.26 3.93
N GLY A 15 2.16 -14.15 4.78
CA GLY A 15 2.35 -13.85 6.19
C GLY A 15 1.06 -13.91 6.99
N SER A 16 1.02 -13.16 8.08
CA SER A 16 -0.13 -13.01 8.96
C SER A 16 -0.35 -11.54 9.30
N LYS A 17 -1.36 -11.23 10.10
CA LYS A 17 -1.70 -9.84 10.44
C LYS A 17 -0.57 -9.11 11.18
N ASP A 18 0.26 -9.82 11.94
CA ASP A 18 1.24 -9.18 12.83
C ASP A 18 2.51 -8.77 12.07
N ASN A 19 2.81 -9.49 10.99
CA ASN A 19 3.95 -9.28 10.10
C ASN A 19 3.59 -8.48 8.84
N ILE A 20 2.31 -8.30 8.48
CA ILE A 20 1.93 -7.44 7.35
C ILE A 20 2.28 -5.95 7.58
N PHE A 21 2.37 -5.51 8.83
CA PHE A 21 2.76 -4.12 9.18
C PHE A 21 4.27 -3.88 9.18
N GLN A 22 5.08 -4.95 9.21
CA GLN A 22 6.54 -4.88 9.27
C GLN A 22 7.20 -5.35 7.97
N THR A 23 6.44 -5.51 6.89
CA THR A 23 6.98 -6.00 5.62
C THR A 23 7.61 -4.87 4.81
N ASP A 24 8.82 -5.12 4.30
CA ASP A 24 9.51 -4.20 3.38
C ASP A 24 8.99 -4.29 1.93
N ASN A 25 7.90 -5.04 1.70
CA ASN A 25 7.35 -5.20 0.36
C ASN A 25 6.47 -3.99 0.03
N GLU A 26 7.01 -3.07 -0.75
CA GLU A 26 6.36 -1.84 -1.20
C GLU A 26 4.99 -2.11 -1.84
N ALA A 27 4.82 -3.21 -2.59
CA ALA A 27 3.54 -3.55 -3.19
C ALA A 27 2.47 -3.98 -2.18
N VAL A 28 2.87 -4.60 -1.07
CA VAL A 28 1.97 -4.97 0.03
C VAL A 28 1.63 -3.73 0.86
N THR A 29 2.62 -2.90 1.14
CA THR A 29 2.45 -1.62 1.84
C THR A 29 1.52 -0.69 1.06
N ASP A 30 1.75 -0.52 -0.25
CA ASP A 30 0.90 0.28 -1.12
C ASP A 30 -0.53 -0.26 -1.24
N PHE A 31 -0.73 -1.58 -1.12
CA PHE A 31 -2.05 -2.20 -1.10
C PHE A 31 -2.78 -1.98 0.23
N VAL A 32 -2.10 -2.16 1.36
CA VAL A 32 -2.66 -1.93 2.69
C VAL A 32 -3.00 -0.45 2.90
N TYR A 33 -2.15 0.45 2.40
CA TYR A 33 -2.32 1.91 2.50
C TYR A 33 -2.91 2.54 1.23
N SER A 34 -3.57 1.76 0.37
CA SER A 34 -3.99 2.17 -0.99
C SER A 34 -5.11 3.21 -1.05
N SER A 35 -5.43 3.91 0.03
CA SER A 35 -6.59 4.79 0.05
C SER A 35 -6.45 5.90 -1.00
N GLU A 36 -7.39 5.90 -1.94
CA GLU A 36 -7.51 6.94 -2.97
C GLU A 36 -7.70 8.33 -2.34
N LEU A 37 -8.15 8.38 -1.08
CA LEU A 37 -8.23 9.61 -0.28
C LEU A 37 -6.84 10.21 -0.03
N PHE A 38 -5.86 9.43 0.42
CA PHE A 38 -4.50 9.93 0.67
C PHE A 38 -3.79 10.38 -0.61
N LYS A 39 -4.02 9.65 -1.73
CA LYS A 39 -3.53 10.06 -3.06
C LYS A 39 -4.14 11.40 -3.49
N LYS A 40 -5.44 11.64 -3.24
CA LYS A 40 -6.12 12.90 -3.56
C LYS A 40 -5.68 14.05 -2.66
N VAL A 41 -5.51 13.81 -1.36
CA VAL A 41 -5.01 14.80 -0.40
C VAL A 41 -3.63 15.29 -0.82
N ARG A 42 -2.69 14.38 -1.13
CA ARG A 42 -1.34 14.76 -1.60
C ARG A 42 -1.37 15.60 -2.89
N LYS A 43 -2.24 15.28 -3.84
CA LYS A 43 -2.39 16.05 -5.08
C LYS A 43 -2.91 17.47 -4.82
N ALA A 44 -3.88 17.64 -3.92
CA ALA A 44 -4.43 18.96 -3.58
C ALA A 44 -3.37 19.88 -2.95
N TYR A 45 -2.59 19.37 -1.97
CA TYR A 45 -1.51 20.13 -1.34
C TYR A 45 -0.43 20.59 -2.33
N LEU A 46 -0.05 19.74 -3.29
CA LEU A 46 0.95 20.08 -4.30
C LEU A 46 0.44 21.09 -5.35
N GLN A 47 -0.88 21.17 -5.56
CA GLN A 47 -1.49 22.16 -6.45
C GLN A 47 -1.60 23.54 -5.80
N GLU A 48 -1.82 23.60 -4.49
CA GLU A 48 -1.88 24.88 -3.75
C GLU A 48 -0.52 25.55 -3.58
N HIS A 49 0.57 24.77 -3.43
CA HIS A 49 1.92 25.30 -3.22
C HIS A 49 2.64 25.77 -4.49
N ASN A 50 2.13 25.44 -5.68
CA ASN A 50 2.68 25.87 -6.97
C ASN A 50 1.94 27.08 -7.57
N LYS A 51 1.24 27.86 -6.73
CA LYS A 51 0.56 29.10 -7.11
C LYS A 51 1.24 30.33 -6.53
#